data_AF-A0A7K9VUH2-F1
#
_entry.id   AF-A0A7K9VUH2-F1
#
_cell.length_a   1.000
_cell.length_b   1.000
_cell.length_c   1.000
_cell.angle_alpha   90.00
_cell.angle_beta   90.00
_cell.angle_gamma   90.00
#
_symmetry.space_group_name_H-M   'P 1'
#
loop_
_entity.id
_entity.type
_entity.pdbx_description
1 polymer ?
#
loop_
_entity_poly.entity_id
_entity_poly.type
_entity_poly.pdbx_seq_one_letter_code
_entity_poly.pdbx_strand_id
1 'polypeptide(L)'
;EGLIEFYGSFGEMFQFFCQNSTIHGTVRLVCSARNRLKTAFWTLLLLASFGMLYWQFALMFSQYWAYPVVLTMSIHSEPKMFPAITICNLDPYRFELVSEHLVQLDRMAEESITFLYGANASARLFHVNDGSVRVQGLANLSTSGFKLSQNFSLLRMSDLRSGKKHSSVGFRLCNSTGGNCFYKTYSSGMDAILEWYRFHYMNIMSQLPVIVNISQHEEHIEDMVYSCQYDGEPCRPSDYVHFHHPVFGSCYTFNSKGTDPFWTATKPGIPYGLSLILRAEQKDHIPLLSTVAGVKVMIHNHNQTPFLEHEGFDIRPGIATTIGIRQDEVNRLGGNYGKCTTDGDDVDVQLLYNNSYTLQACLHSCFQHIMVQECGCGYYYYPLPAGAHYCDYNKQPAWGHCFYQLYNRLRNHHLNCFEQCPKPCR
;
A
#
# COMPACT_ATOMS: atom_id res chain seq x y z
N GLU A 1 -68.78 -20.03 3.45
CA GLU A 1 -68.52 -21.45 3.20
C GLU A 1 -67.45 -21.55 2.13
N GLY A 2 -66.31 -22.15 2.47
CA GLY A 2 -65.17 -22.26 1.56
C GLY A 2 -65.40 -23.35 0.53
N LEU A 3 -65.48 -22.96 -0.74
CA LEU A 3 -65.38 -23.88 -1.87
C LEU A 3 -63.91 -24.20 -2.11
N ILE A 4 -63.36 -25.13 -1.34
CA ILE A 4 -62.27 -25.96 -1.87
C ILE A 4 -62.96 -27.02 -2.72
N GLU A 5 -63.23 -26.69 -3.99
CA GLU A 5 -63.68 -27.67 -4.97
C GLU A 5 -62.53 -28.63 -5.25
N PHE A 6 -62.68 -29.87 -4.78
CA PHE A 6 -61.80 -30.96 -5.18
C PHE A 6 -62.17 -31.38 -6.60
N TYR A 7 -61.43 -30.89 -7.59
CA TYR A 7 -61.56 -31.35 -8.97
C TYR A 7 -61.16 -32.83 -9.06
N GLY A 8 -62.00 -33.68 -9.66
CA GLY A 8 -61.79 -35.13 -9.75
C GLY A 8 -60.69 -35.51 -10.75
N SER A 9 -60.30 -34.60 -11.64
CA SER A 9 -59.19 -34.77 -12.56
C SER A 9 -58.56 -33.44 -12.97
N PHE A 10 -57.30 -33.47 -13.42
CA PHE A 10 -56.63 -32.31 -14.01
C PHE A 10 -57.41 -31.72 -15.19
N GLY A 11 -58.11 -32.56 -15.96
CA GLY A 11 -58.93 -32.13 -17.09
C GLY A 11 -60.12 -31.26 -16.69
N GLU A 12 -60.83 -31.63 -15.62
CA GLU A 12 -61.97 -30.85 -15.10
C GLU A 12 -61.51 -29.50 -14.54
N MET A 13 -60.41 -29.50 -13.78
CA MET A 13 -59.79 -28.27 -13.26
C MET A 13 -59.35 -27.34 -14.39
N PHE A 14 -58.70 -27.89 -15.42
CA PHE A 14 -58.24 -27.11 -16.57
C PHE A 14 -59.41 -26.55 -17.39
N GLN A 15 -60.49 -27.33 -17.55
CA GLN A 15 -61.68 -26.90 -18.27
C GLN A 15 -62.43 -25.79 -17.53
N PHE A 16 -62.57 -25.90 -16.21
CA PHE A 16 -63.13 -24.84 -15.36
C PHE A 16 -62.28 -23.57 -15.44
N PHE A 17 -60.95 -23.69 -15.30
CA PHE A 17 -60.02 -22.56 -15.44
C PHE A 17 -60.14 -21.91 -16.82
N CYS A 18 -60.18 -22.69 -17.90
CA CYS A 18 -60.29 -22.16 -19.25
C CYS A 18 -61.61 -21.42 -19.52
N GLN A 19 -62.71 -21.82 -18.87
CA GLN A 19 -64.02 -21.19 -19.02
C GLN A 19 -64.17 -19.92 -18.17
N ASN A 20 -63.55 -19.90 -16.99
CA ASN A 20 -63.69 -18.80 -16.03
C ASN A 20 -62.51 -17.81 -16.06
N SER A 21 -61.45 -18.11 -16.83
CA SER A 21 -60.29 -17.23 -17.02
C SER A 21 -60.54 -16.20 -18.12
N THR A 22 -60.03 -14.99 -17.91
CA THR A 22 -60.03 -13.90 -18.89
C THR A 22 -58.94 -14.06 -19.96
N ILE A 23 -58.12 -15.12 -19.88
CA ILE A 23 -57.09 -15.42 -20.88
C ILE A 23 -57.78 -15.85 -22.19
N HIS A 24 -57.83 -14.94 -23.17
CA HIS A 24 -58.54 -15.15 -24.44
C HIS A 24 -58.14 -16.41 -25.23
N GLY A 25 -56.90 -16.90 -25.05
CA GLY A 25 -56.41 -18.12 -25.71
C GLY A 25 -57.01 -19.41 -25.14
N THR A 26 -57.26 -19.47 -23.82
CA THR A 26 -57.66 -20.70 -23.12
C THR A 26 -59.13 -21.05 -23.33
N VAL A 27 -60.01 -20.04 -23.44
CA VAL A 27 -61.43 -20.23 -23.79
C VAL A 27 -61.57 -20.84 -25.20
N ARG A 28 -60.75 -20.38 -26.17
CA ARG A 28 -60.80 -20.84 -27.57
C ARG A 28 -60.23 -22.26 -27.75
N LEU A 29 -59.36 -22.72 -26.85
CA LEU A 29 -58.86 -24.10 -26.78
C LEU A 29 -59.97 -25.09 -26.42
N VAL A 30 -60.82 -24.75 -25.45
CA VAL A 30 -61.92 -25.61 -24.97
C VAL A 30 -63.14 -25.54 -25.89
N CYS A 31 -63.53 -24.35 -26.38
CA CYS A 31 -64.70 -24.19 -27.25
C CYS A 31 -64.51 -24.69 -28.70
N SER A 32 -63.27 -24.94 -29.16
CA SER A 32 -62.96 -25.34 -30.54
C SER A 32 -62.75 -26.86 -30.73
N ALA A 33 -63.16 -27.71 -29.78
CA ALA A 33 -62.93 -29.17 -29.81
C ALA A 33 -63.38 -29.87 -31.13
N ARG A 34 -64.32 -29.28 -31.86
CA ARG A 34 -64.88 -29.80 -33.12
C ARG A 34 -64.01 -29.52 -34.36
N ASN A 35 -63.07 -28.57 -34.32
CA ASN A 35 -62.21 -28.21 -35.47
C ASN A 35 -60.72 -28.22 -35.08
N ARG A 36 -60.05 -29.34 -35.39
CA ARG A 36 -58.66 -29.63 -34.97
C ARG A 36 -57.63 -28.60 -35.44
N LEU A 37 -57.82 -28.00 -36.62
CA LEU A 37 -56.91 -26.97 -37.16
C LEU A 37 -56.96 -25.67 -36.35
N LYS A 38 -58.16 -25.24 -35.95
CA LYS A 38 -58.33 -24.03 -35.13
C LYS A 38 -57.76 -24.24 -33.74
N THR A 39 -57.97 -25.42 -33.15
CA THR A 39 -57.37 -25.77 -31.86
C THR A 39 -55.84 -25.74 -31.95
N ALA A 40 -55.24 -26.37 -32.97
CA ALA A 40 -53.78 -26.38 -33.13
C ALA A 40 -53.18 -24.96 -33.29
N PHE A 41 -53.84 -24.10 -34.06
CA PHE A 41 -53.42 -22.69 -34.22
C PHE A 41 -53.42 -21.93 -32.89
N TRP A 42 -54.50 -22.03 -32.10
CA TRP A 42 -54.59 -21.37 -30.80
C TRP A 42 -53.64 -21.98 -29.76
N THR A 43 -53.39 -23.29 -29.81
CA THR A 43 -52.36 -23.94 -28.97
C THR A 43 -50.97 -23.40 -29.29
N LEU A 44 -50.60 -23.27 -30.56
CA LEU A 44 -49.28 -22.78 -30.96
C LEU A 44 -49.09 -21.31 -30.58
N LEU A 45 -50.10 -20.47 -30.78
CA LEU A 45 -50.07 -19.07 -30.31
C LEU A 45 -49.95 -18.97 -28.79
N LEU A 46 -50.69 -19.80 -28.05
CA LEU A 46 -50.62 -19.82 -26.59
C LEU A 46 -49.22 -20.26 -26.13
N LEU A 47 -48.66 -21.33 -26.70
CA LEU A 47 -47.29 -21.79 -26.41
C LEU A 47 -46.24 -20.73 -26.77
N ALA A 48 -46.37 -20.05 -27.90
CA ALA A 48 -45.47 -18.97 -28.30
C ALA A 48 -45.55 -17.80 -27.31
N SER A 49 -46.76 -17.42 -26.87
CA SER A 49 -46.96 -16.35 -25.88
C SER A 49 -46.39 -16.69 -24.51
N PHE A 50 -46.56 -17.95 -24.05
CA PHE A 50 -45.91 -18.43 -22.83
C PHE A 50 -44.39 -18.49 -22.99
N GLY A 51 -43.89 -18.95 -24.14
CA GLY A 51 -42.46 -18.98 -24.44
C GLY A 51 -41.84 -17.58 -24.40
N MET A 52 -42.51 -16.58 -25.00
CA MET A 52 -42.08 -15.19 -24.95
C MET A 52 -42.12 -14.63 -23.52
N LEU A 53 -43.16 -14.97 -22.75
CA LEU A 53 -43.29 -14.55 -21.34
C LEU A 53 -42.18 -15.14 -20.46
N TYR A 54 -41.87 -16.45 -20.58
CA TYR A 54 -40.76 -17.05 -19.84
C TYR A 54 -39.40 -16.51 -20.28
N TRP A 55 -39.24 -16.21 -21.57
CA TRP A 55 -38.04 -15.54 -22.07
C TRP A 55 -37.88 -14.14 -21.46
N GLN A 56 -38.95 -13.34 -21.42
CA GLN A 56 -38.93 -12.03 -20.76
C GLN A 56 -38.65 -12.14 -19.25
N PHE A 57 -39.23 -13.14 -18.57
CA PHE A 57 -38.90 -13.40 -17.17
C PHE A 57 -37.44 -13.76 -16.96
N ALA A 58 -36.86 -14.60 -17.83
CA ALA A 58 -35.44 -14.94 -17.77
C ALA A 58 -34.56 -13.70 -17.96
N LEU A 59 -34.92 -12.80 -18.88
CA LEU A 59 -34.22 -11.52 -19.08
C LEU A 59 -34.32 -10.61 -17.85
N MET A 60 -35.51 -10.42 -17.30
CA MET A 60 -35.71 -9.61 -16.09
C MET A 60 -34.97 -10.18 -14.88
N PHE A 61 -35.00 -11.49 -14.70
CA PHE A 61 -34.27 -12.15 -13.63
C PHE A 61 -32.76 -12.02 -13.82
N SER A 62 -32.27 -12.20 -15.05
CA SER A 62 -30.86 -11.99 -15.39
C SER A 62 -30.43 -10.55 -15.13
N GLN A 63 -31.27 -9.55 -15.41
CA GLN A 63 -30.96 -8.15 -15.16
C GLN A 63 -30.96 -7.82 -13.67
N TYR A 64 -31.89 -8.39 -12.90
CA TYR A 64 -31.94 -8.22 -11.45
C TYR A 64 -30.69 -8.78 -10.76
N TRP A 65 -30.25 -9.99 -11.13
CA TRP A 65 -29.05 -10.62 -10.56
C TRP A 65 -27.72 -10.14 -11.17
N ALA A 66 -27.76 -9.27 -12.18
CA ALA A 66 -26.56 -8.64 -12.73
C ALA A 66 -26.07 -7.45 -11.89
N TYR A 67 -26.88 -6.96 -10.93
CA TYR A 67 -26.55 -5.82 -10.05
C TYR A 67 -25.95 -4.61 -10.80
N PRO A 68 -26.62 -4.05 -11.83
CA PRO A 68 -26.07 -2.96 -12.61
C PRO A 68 -25.92 -1.68 -11.76
N VAL A 69 -24.84 -0.93 -11.98
CA VAL A 69 -24.54 0.33 -11.29
C VAL A 69 -24.54 1.52 -12.25
N VAL A 70 -24.94 2.70 -11.77
CA VAL A 70 -24.95 3.95 -12.55
C VAL A 70 -24.01 4.96 -11.90
N LEU A 71 -23.09 5.53 -12.69
CA LEU A 71 -22.18 6.58 -12.23
C LEU A 71 -22.88 7.95 -12.24
N THR A 72 -22.81 8.66 -11.12
CA THR A 72 -23.25 10.06 -11.04
C THR A 72 -22.07 10.94 -10.67
N MET A 73 -21.94 12.09 -11.32
CA MET A 73 -20.85 13.04 -11.09
C MET A 73 -21.46 14.38 -10.66
N SER A 74 -21.04 14.86 -9.50
CA SER A 74 -21.39 16.19 -8.98
C SER A 74 -20.12 16.94 -8.57
N ILE A 75 -20.16 18.25 -8.71
CA ILE A 75 -19.08 19.14 -8.25
C ILE A 75 -19.65 19.97 -7.13
N HIS A 76 -19.07 19.84 -5.94
CA HIS A 76 -19.44 20.61 -4.76
C HIS A 76 -18.38 21.68 -4.52
N SER A 77 -18.80 22.95 -4.45
CA SER A 77 -17.93 24.10 -4.14
C SER A 77 -18.20 24.63 -2.73
N GLU A 78 -18.24 23.71 -1.76
CA GLU A 78 -18.47 24.01 -0.35
C GLU A 78 -17.13 24.10 0.39
N PRO A 79 -17.04 24.85 1.51
CA PRO A 79 -15.87 24.81 2.37
C PRO A 79 -15.56 23.36 2.76
N LYS A 80 -14.32 22.94 2.53
CA LYS A 80 -13.82 21.61 2.90
C LYS A 80 -12.69 21.77 3.88
N MET A 81 -12.52 20.75 4.70
CA MET A 81 -11.36 20.69 5.57
C MET A 81 -10.10 20.50 4.72
N PHE A 82 -9.07 21.30 4.98
CA PHE A 82 -7.79 21.21 4.30
C PHE A 82 -7.18 19.81 4.57
N PRO A 83 -6.59 19.14 3.56
CA PRO A 83 -6.10 17.78 3.71
C PRO A 83 -4.95 17.69 4.73
N ALA A 84 -4.65 16.48 5.17
CA ALA A 84 -3.44 16.23 5.94
C ALA A 84 -2.22 16.32 5.00
N ILE A 85 -1.18 17.02 5.44
CA ILE A 85 0.07 17.16 4.68
C ILE A 85 1.21 16.60 5.50
N THR A 86 1.78 15.50 5.02
CA THR A 86 2.98 14.92 5.59
C THR A 86 4.20 15.41 4.82
N ILE A 87 5.18 15.93 5.56
CA ILE A 87 6.49 16.31 5.05
C ILE A 87 7.56 15.50 5.76
N CYS A 88 8.56 15.06 5.04
CA CYS A 88 9.67 14.29 5.59
C CYS A 88 10.99 14.83 5.09
N ASN A 89 11.96 14.88 6.00
CA ASN A 89 13.35 14.97 5.60
C ASN A 89 13.69 13.75 4.71
N LEU A 90 14.67 13.87 3.82
CA LEU A 90 15.16 12.73 3.04
C LEU A 90 16.42 12.11 3.67
N ASP A 91 16.80 12.57 4.87
CA ASP A 91 18.01 12.18 5.56
C ASP A 91 17.69 11.37 6.84
N PRO A 92 17.83 10.03 6.82
CA PRO A 92 17.56 9.19 7.97
C PRO A 92 18.60 9.39 9.08
N TYR A 93 18.11 9.53 10.31
CA TYR A 93 18.96 9.81 11.47
C TYR A 93 19.92 8.67 11.80
N ARG A 94 21.19 9.02 12.09
CA ARG A 94 22.17 8.08 12.64
C ARG A 94 22.03 7.99 14.15
N PHE A 95 21.27 7.00 14.61
CA PHE A 95 21.12 6.73 16.04
C PHE A 95 22.46 6.38 16.69
N GLU A 96 22.81 7.07 17.78
CA GLU A 96 24.06 6.86 18.51
C GLU A 96 24.26 5.39 18.93
N LEU A 97 23.18 4.72 19.36
CA LEU A 97 23.19 3.32 19.81
C LEU A 97 23.68 2.34 18.75
N VAL A 98 23.50 2.65 17.46
CA VAL A 98 23.93 1.78 16.34
C VAL A 98 24.96 2.45 15.43
N SER A 99 25.46 3.62 15.82
CA SER A 99 26.40 4.40 15.02
C SER A 99 27.68 3.62 14.73
N GLU A 100 28.16 2.79 15.66
CA GLU A 100 29.34 1.95 15.44
C GLU A 100 29.09 0.92 14.31
N HIS A 101 27.93 0.26 14.32
CA HIS A 101 27.55 -0.71 13.29
C HIS A 101 27.36 -0.05 11.92
N LEU A 102 26.84 1.18 11.88
CA LEU A 102 26.70 1.94 10.64
C LEU A 102 28.06 2.35 10.05
N VAL A 103 29.03 2.75 10.89
CA VAL A 103 30.41 3.03 10.43
C VAL A 103 31.07 1.77 9.87
N GLN A 104 30.86 0.61 10.50
CA GLN A 104 31.36 -0.66 9.97
C GLN A 104 30.70 -1.03 8.63
N LEU A 105 29.41 -0.73 8.46
CA LEU A 105 28.70 -0.94 7.20
C LEU A 105 29.23 -0.05 6.08
N ASP A 106 29.51 1.23 6.37
CA ASP A 106 30.11 2.16 5.40
C ASP A 106 31.46 1.65 4.89
N ARG A 107 32.30 1.15 5.80
CA ARG A 107 33.58 0.52 5.44
C ARG A 107 33.39 -0.72 4.57
N MET A 108 32.42 -1.58 4.91
CA MET A 108 32.11 -2.78 4.11
C MET A 108 31.60 -2.41 2.70
N ALA A 109 30.86 -1.31 2.57
CA ALA A 109 30.41 -0.79 1.29
C ALA A 109 31.60 -0.27 0.45
N GLU A 110 32.53 0.45 1.08
CA GLU A 110 33.76 0.94 0.44
C GLU A 110 34.63 -0.20 -0.09
N GLU A 111 34.83 -1.25 0.71
CA GLU A 111 35.56 -2.46 0.33
C GLU A 111 34.87 -3.18 -0.84
N SER A 112 33.53 -3.27 -0.82
CA SER A 112 32.73 -3.89 -1.88
C SER A 112 32.81 -3.10 -3.20
N ILE A 113 32.74 -1.77 -3.15
CA ILE A 113 32.88 -0.90 -4.34
C ILE A 113 34.30 -1.00 -4.90
N THR A 114 35.31 -1.00 -4.03
CA THR A 114 36.71 -1.16 -4.44
C THR A 114 36.93 -2.50 -5.14
N PHE A 115 36.35 -3.58 -4.62
CA PHE A 115 36.42 -4.91 -5.25
C PHE A 115 35.74 -4.95 -6.63
N LEU A 116 34.57 -4.30 -6.79
CA LEU A 116 33.79 -4.37 -8.04
C LEU A 116 34.23 -3.40 -9.11
N TYR A 117 34.66 -2.19 -8.74
CA TYR A 117 34.91 -1.07 -9.66
C TYR A 117 36.32 -0.45 -9.54
N GLY A 118 37.13 -0.91 -8.58
CA GLY A 118 38.49 -0.42 -8.33
C GLY A 118 38.55 0.79 -7.40
N ALA A 119 39.75 1.07 -6.87
CA ALA A 119 39.99 2.09 -5.85
C ALA A 119 39.63 3.52 -6.30
N ASN A 120 39.83 3.85 -7.59
CA ASN A 120 39.51 5.18 -8.11
C ASN A 120 38.00 5.49 -8.09
N ALA A 121 37.15 4.47 -8.30
CA ALA A 121 35.71 4.62 -8.22
C ALA A 121 35.26 4.81 -6.76
N SER A 122 35.85 4.05 -5.84
CA SER A 122 35.60 4.17 -4.40
C SER A 122 35.96 5.56 -3.87
N ALA A 123 37.17 6.05 -4.18
CA ALA A 123 37.64 7.36 -3.75
C ALA A 123 36.74 8.52 -4.23
N ARG A 124 36.14 8.39 -5.42
CA ARG A 124 35.19 9.39 -5.95
C ARG A 124 33.85 9.39 -5.22
N LEU A 125 33.39 8.22 -4.78
CA LEU A 125 32.08 8.06 -4.17
C LEU A 125 32.09 8.45 -2.68
N PHE A 126 33.19 8.16 -1.98
CA PHE A 126 33.36 8.46 -0.56
C PHE A 126 34.19 9.71 -0.29
N HIS A 127 34.38 10.61 -1.27
CA HIS A 127 35.30 11.77 -1.21
C HIS A 127 35.36 12.41 0.19
N VAL A 128 36.39 12.01 0.93
CA VAL A 128 36.77 12.54 2.24
C VAL A 128 37.39 13.91 1.97
N ASN A 129 36.58 14.97 2.15
CA ASN A 129 37.16 16.24 2.51
C ASN A 129 37.38 16.22 4.02
N ASP A 130 38.64 16.34 4.38
CA ASP A 130 39.21 16.40 5.72
C ASP A 130 38.39 17.32 6.64
N GLY A 131 37.57 16.70 7.48
CA GLY A 131 36.61 17.34 8.35
C GLY A 131 36.08 16.29 9.31
N SER A 132 37.01 15.64 10.01
CA SER A 132 36.75 14.62 11.01
C SER A 132 35.52 14.98 11.87
N VAL A 133 34.44 14.21 11.73
CA VAL A 133 33.53 14.00 12.85
C VAL A 133 34.34 13.19 13.86
N ARG A 134 34.99 13.91 14.76
CA ARG A 134 35.70 13.35 15.89
C ARG A 134 34.62 12.78 16.82
N VAL A 135 34.29 11.49 16.65
CA VAL A 135 33.52 10.75 17.66
C VAL A 135 34.46 10.54 18.84
N GLN A 136 34.62 11.58 19.67
CA GLN A 136 35.32 11.48 20.94
C GLN A 136 34.39 10.79 21.95
N GLY A 137 34.74 9.56 22.29
CA GLY A 137 34.35 8.97 23.57
C GLY A 137 32.98 8.29 23.64
N LEU A 138 32.76 7.22 22.88
CA LEU A 138 31.71 6.23 23.15
C LEU A 138 32.30 4.81 23.26
N ALA A 139 33.48 4.70 23.88
CA ALA A 139 33.91 3.44 24.46
C ALA A 139 33.15 3.27 25.79
N ASN A 140 31.99 2.60 25.73
CA ASN A 140 31.40 1.77 26.80
C ASN A 140 29.86 1.63 26.70
N LEU A 141 29.31 1.43 25.49
CA LEU A 141 27.93 0.94 25.32
C LEU A 141 27.80 -0.16 24.25
N SER A 142 28.88 -0.91 23.98
CA SER A 142 28.81 -2.13 23.17
C SER A 142 28.35 -3.31 24.04
N THR A 143 27.06 -3.38 24.31
CA THR A 143 26.41 -4.56 24.93
C THR A 143 25.64 -5.41 23.91
N SER A 144 25.71 -5.10 22.60
CA SER A 144 25.07 -5.91 21.57
C SER A 144 26.09 -6.83 20.88
N GLY A 145 25.91 -8.15 20.99
CA GLY A 145 26.69 -9.15 20.26
C GLY A 145 26.39 -9.21 18.76
N PHE A 146 25.76 -8.17 18.20
CA PHE A 146 25.42 -8.06 16.79
C PHE A 146 26.69 -7.90 15.95
N LYS A 147 26.77 -8.61 14.83
CA LYS A 147 27.87 -8.54 13.87
C LYS A 147 27.34 -8.31 12.47
N LEU A 148 28.13 -7.75 11.57
CA LEU A 148 27.78 -7.65 10.14
C LEU A 148 27.99 -8.99 9.43
N SER A 149 27.00 -9.44 8.64
CA SER A 149 27.10 -10.69 7.90
C SER A 149 27.94 -10.53 6.63
N GLN A 150 29.08 -11.22 6.60
CA GLN A 150 29.95 -11.31 5.41
C GLN A 150 29.38 -12.25 4.33
N ASN A 151 28.35 -13.04 4.65
CA ASN A 151 27.74 -14.00 3.73
C ASN A 151 26.86 -13.32 2.67
N PHE A 152 26.50 -12.05 2.90
CA PHE A 152 25.74 -11.23 1.96
C PHE A 152 26.69 -10.23 1.29
N SER A 153 27.35 -10.66 0.23
CA SER A 153 28.30 -9.86 -0.55
C SER A 153 27.80 -9.59 -1.96
N LEU A 154 28.20 -8.45 -2.53
CA LEU A 154 27.95 -8.14 -3.92
C LEU A 154 28.93 -8.89 -4.82
N LEU A 155 28.37 -9.50 -5.87
CA LEU A 155 29.10 -10.32 -6.81
C LEU A 155 28.86 -9.81 -8.23
N ARG A 156 29.93 -9.84 -9.04
CA ARG A 156 29.80 -9.66 -10.48
C ARG A 156 29.25 -10.97 -11.06
N MET A 157 28.12 -10.86 -11.74
CA MET A 157 27.46 -11.96 -12.42
C MET A 157 27.52 -11.73 -13.92
N SER A 158 27.68 -12.82 -14.67
CA SER A 158 27.67 -12.78 -16.13
C SER A 158 26.50 -13.62 -16.63
N ASP A 159 25.63 -13.00 -17.41
CA ASP A 159 24.50 -13.69 -18.04
C ASP A 159 24.69 -13.67 -19.56
N LEU A 160 24.35 -14.80 -20.19
CA LEU A 160 24.41 -15.01 -21.64
C LEU A 160 23.00 -14.84 -22.21
N ARG A 161 22.55 -13.58 -22.33
CA ARG A 161 21.30 -13.24 -23.02
C ARG A 161 21.59 -12.87 -24.48
N SER A 162 20.90 -13.52 -25.42
CA SER A 162 20.98 -13.25 -26.87
C SER A 162 22.39 -13.24 -27.48
N GLY A 163 23.29 -14.10 -26.98
CA GLY A 163 24.66 -14.21 -27.50
C GLY A 163 25.60 -13.07 -27.14
N LYS A 164 25.17 -12.10 -26.31
CA LYS A 164 26.02 -11.03 -25.76
C LYS A 164 26.27 -11.27 -24.27
N LYS A 165 27.53 -11.14 -23.83
CA LYS A 165 27.88 -11.16 -22.41
C LYS A 165 27.41 -9.87 -21.77
N HIS A 166 26.40 -9.97 -20.91
CA HIS A 166 25.99 -8.86 -20.05
C HIS A 166 26.61 -9.05 -18.67
N SER A 167 27.44 -8.09 -18.26
CA SER A 167 27.94 -8.02 -16.88
C SER A 167 26.88 -7.36 -16.03
N SER A 168 26.37 -8.07 -15.04
CA SER A 168 25.46 -7.56 -14.01
C SER A 168 26.13 -7.63 -12.65
N VAL A 169 25.58 -6.89 -11.69
CA VAL A 169 26.00 -6.96 -10.28
C VAL A 169 24.79 -7.33 -9.45
N GLY A 170 25.00 -8.08 -8.39
CA GLY A 170 23.93 -8.40 -7.46
C GLY A 170 24.40 -9.30 -6.35
N PHE A 171 23.47 -10.00 -5.72
CA PHE A 171 23.75 -10.84 -4.57
C PHE A 171 22.97 -12.16 -4.66
N ARG A 172 23.44 -13.14 -3.90
CA ARG A 172 22.76 -14.41 -3.69
C ARG A 172 22.38 -14.56 -2.22
N LEU A 173 21.19 -15.07 -1.97
CA LEU A 173 20.68 -15.40 -0.64
C LEU A 173 20.32 -16.87 -0.64
N CYS A 174 20.77 -17.63 0.33
CA CYS A 174 20.49 -19.06 0.40
C CYS A 174 19.66 -19.41 1.64
N ASN A 175 18.95 -20.52 1.56
CA ASN A 175 18.28 -21.11 2.70
C ASN A 175 19.29 -21.62 3.74
N SER A 176 18.82 -22.02 4.92
CA SER A 176 19.69 -22.47 6.02
C SER A 176 20.55 -23.70 5.68
N THR A 177 20.15 -24.51 4.71
CA THR A 177 20.93 -25.68 4.25
C THR A 177 21.92 -25.35 3.14
N GLY A 178 21.87 -24.15 2.57
CA GLY A 178 22.68 -23.72 1.42
C GLY A 178 22.28 -24.35 0.08
N GLY A 179 21.24 -25.19 0.04
CA GLY A 179 20.84 -25.94 -1.16
C GLY A 179 19.93 -25.17 -2.12
N ASN A 180 19.11 -24.25 -1.60
CA ASN A 180 18.26 -23.38 -2.43
C ASN A 180 18.75 -21.93 -2.28
N CYS A 181 19.10 -21.30 -3.40
CA CYS A 181 19.59 -19.92 -3.42
C CYS A 181 18.78 -19.07 -4.39
N PHE A 182 18.36 -17.90 -3.89
CA PHE A 182 17.75 -16.83 -4.65
C PHE A 182 18.83 -15.88 -5.16
N TYR A 183 18.76 -15.52 -6.44
CA TYR A 183 19.71 -14.61 -7.08
C TYR A 183 18.98 -13.34 -7.49
N LYS A 184 19.45 -12.18 -7.01
CA LYS A 184 18.96 -10.87 -7.44
C LYS A 184 20.06 -10.18 -8.23
N THR A 185 19.78 -9.86 -9.49
CA THR A 185 20.71 -9.16 -10.40
C THR A 185 20.15 -7.78 -10.73
N TYR A 186 21.06 -6.82 -10.90
CA TYR A 186 20.77 -5.46 -11.32
C TYR A 186 21.61 -5.12 -12.56
N SER A 187 21.04 -4.30 -13.44
CA SER A 187 21.76 -3.74 -14.60
C SER A 187 22.73 -2.64 -14.19
N SER A 188 22.38 -1.88 -13.13
CA SER A 188 23.21 -0.81 -12.58
C SER A 188 23.92 -1.26 -11.31
N GLY A 189 25.19 -0.88 -11.19
CA GLY A 189 25.97 -1.03 -9.98
C GLY A 189 25.44 -0.23 -8.80
N MET A 190 24.88 0.95 -9.08
CA MET A 190 24.30 1.83 -8.08
C MET A 190 23.06 1.20 -7.45
N ASP A 191 22.14 0.68 -8.27
CA ASP A 191 20.94 0.00 -7.76
C ASP A 191 21.32 -1.21 -6.89
N ALA A 192 22.36 -1.96 -7.30
CA ALA A 192 22.84 -3.10 -6.54
C ALA A 192 23.40 -2.71 -5.16
N ILE A 193 24.23 -1.66 -5.07
CA ILE A 193 24.82 -1.23 -3.80
C ILE A 193 23.78 -0.59 -2.89
N LEU A 194 22.83 0.20 -3.42
CA LEU A 194 21.77 0.81 -2.63
C LEU A 194 20.87 -0.25 -1.99
N GLU A 195 20.45 -1.25 -2.76
CA GLU A 195 19.62 -2.35 -2.24
C GLU A 195 20.39 -3.25 -1.25
N TRP A 196 21.68 -3.46 -1.50
CA TRP A 196 22.54 -4.19 -0.57
C TRP A 196 22.74 -3.43 0.74
N TYR A 197 22.96 -2.12 0.68
CA TYR A 197 23.15 -1.27 1.85
C TYR A 197 21.85 -1.18 2.67
N ARG A 198 20.70 -0.99 2.00
CA ARG A 198 19.36 -1.05 2.62
C ARG A 198 19.13 -2.36 3.36
N PHE A 199 19.59 -3.49 2.79
CA PHE A 199 19.45 -4.79 3.44
C PHE A 199 20.24 -4.89 4.74
N HIS A 200 21.49 -4.43 4.78
CA HIS A 200 22.25 -4.41 6.04
C HIS A 200 21.71 -3.40 7.03
N TYR A 201 21.36 -2.20 6.55
CA TYR A 201 20.79 -1.12 7.36
C TYR A 201 19.58 -1.61 8.16
N MET A 202 18.61 -2.30 7.54
CA MET A 202 17.44 -2.80 8.27
C MET A 202 17.78 -3.84 9.36
N ASN A 203 18.83 -4.65 9.20
CA ASN A 203 19.28 -5.58 10.24
C ASN A 203 19.96 -4.87 11.42
N ILE A 204 20.65 -3.77 11.15
CA ILE A 204 21.23 -2.92 12.20
C ILE A 204 20.11 -2.24 12.97
N MET A 205 19.16 -1.65 12.24
CA MET A 205 18.05 -0.90 12.83
C MET A 205 17.10 -1.79 13.63
N SER A 206 16.96 -3.07 13.29
CA SER A 206 16.18 -4.04 14.08
C SER A 206 16.74 -4.30 15.49
N GLN A 207 17.95 -3.84 15.81
CA GLN A 207 18.53 -3.94 17.15
C GLN A 207 18.01 -2.86 18.10
N LEU A 208 17.43 -1.78 17.57
CA LEU A 208 16.86 -0.72 18.39
C LEU A 208 15.59 -1.23 19.08
N PRO A 209 15.43 -0.99 20.39
CA PRO A 209 14.18 -1.32 21.08
C PRO A 209 13.00 -0.61 20.42
N VAL A 210 11.89 -1.32 20.26
CA VAL A 210 10.61 -0.74 19.75
C VAL A 210 10.11 0.41 20.64
N ILE A 211 10.56 0.44 21.91
CA ILE A 211 10.19 1.42 22.95
C ILE A 211 11.25 2.51 23.10
N VAL A 212 12.27 2.60 22.23
CA VAL A 212 13.06 3.84 22.21
C VAL A 212 12.08 4.94 21.86
N ASN A 213 11.85 5.83 22.82
CA ASN A 213 11.22 7.11 22.56
C ASN A 213 12.20 7.82 21.62
N ILE A 214 12.05 7.58 20.31
CA ILE A 214 12.84 8.25 19.25
C ILE A 214 12.71 9.77 19.43
N SER A 215 11.67 10.21 20.14
CA SER A 215 11.45 11.55 20.67
C SER A 215 12.59 12.13 21.52
N GLN A 216 13.45 11.33 22.17
CA GLN A 216 14.61 11.90 22.86
C GLN A 216 15.74 12.36 21.92
N HIS A 217 15.70 11.94 20.65
CA HIS A 217 16.57 12.40 19.57
C HIS A 217 15.75 13.16 18.51
N GLU A 218 14.65 13.79 18.92
CA GLU A 218 13.83 14.65 18.06
C GLU A 218 14.71 15.73 17.42
N GLU A 219 14.96 15.60 16.12
CA GLU A 219 15.28 16.75 15.27
C GLU A 219 14.13 17.74 15.49
N HIS A 220 14.44 18.96 15.93
CA HIS A 220 13.42 19.93 16.24
C HIS A 220 12.67 20.29 14.96
N ILE A 221 11.37 20.58 15.02
CA ILE A 221 10.65 20.97 13.80
C ILE A 221 11.29 22.19 13.15
N GLU A 222 11.87 23.07 13.97
CA GLU A 222 12.59 24.28 13.55
C GLU A 222 13.85 23.99 12.71
N ASP A 223 14.41 22.77 12.80
CA ASP A 223 15.53 22.37 11.95
C ASP A 223 15.09 22.13 10.51
N MET A 224 13.85 21.68 10.30
CA MET A 224 13.30 21.39 8.97
C MET A 224 12.31 22.46 8.46
N VAL A 225 11.51 23.08 9.33
CA VAL A 225 10.45 24.04 9.00
C VAL A 225 10.79 25.40 9.61
N TYR A 226 11.30 26.31 8.79
CA TYR A 226 11.64 27.67 9.22
C TYR A 226 10.42 28.59 9.39
N SER A 227 9.38 28.39 8.58
CA SER A 227 8.15 29.17 8.66
C SER A 227 6.97 28.31 8.26
N CYS A 228 5.88 28.41 9.01
CA CYS A 228 4.61 27.76 8.72
C CYS A 228 3.47 28.78 8.88
N GLN A 229 2.69 28.96 7.83
CA GLN A 229 1.51 29.83 7.84
C GLN A 229 0.35 29.14 7.13
N TYR A 230 -0.85 29.27 7.68
CA TYR A 230 -2.10 28.85 7.04
C TYR A 230 -3.11 29.99 7.15
N ASP A 231 -3.76 30.33 6.03
CA ASP A 231 -4.69 31.48 5.95
C ASP A 231 -4.06 32.82 6.43
N GLY A 232 -2.75 32.98 6.23
CA GLY A 232 -1.98 34.14 6.69
C GLY A 232 -1.61 34.14 8.19
N GLU A 233 -2.09 33.16 8.96
CA GLU A 233 -1.83 33.03 10.39
C GLU A 233 -0.75 31.98 10.67
N PRO A 234 0.11 32.17 11.70
CA PRO A 234 1.17 31.23 12.03
C PRO A 234 0.61 29.90 12.57
N CYS A 235 1.20 28.78 12.14
CA CYS A 235 0.86 27.46 12.66
C CYS A 235 1.27 27.30 14.13
N ARG A 236 0.51 26.54 14.91
CA ARG A 236 0.80 26.23 16.32
C ARG A 236 1.57 24.91 16.45
N PRO A 237 2.34 24.71 17.54
CA PRO A 237 3.02 23.43 17.81
C PRO A 237 2.08 22.21 17.89
N SER A 238 0.81 22.42 18.23
CA SER A 238 -0.21 21.36 18.28
C SER A 238 -0.77 20.96 16.90
N ASP A 239 -0.43 21.70 15.85
CA ASP A 239 -1.01 21.49 14.51
C ASP A 239 -0.30 20.37 13.72
N TYR A 240 0.82 19.86 14.21
CA TYR A 240 1.56 18.76 13.59
C TYR A 240 1.79 17.59 14.55
N VAL A 241 1.96 16.40 13.97
CA VAL A 241 2.38 15.19 14.67
C VAL A 241 3.70 14.73 14.08
N HIS A 242 4.71 14.56 14.94
CA HIS A 242 6.01 14.02 14.57
C HIS A 242 5.98 12.48 14.59
N PHE A 243 6.61 11.86 13.60
CA PHE A 243 6.93 10.45 13.60
C PHE A 243 8.23 10.20 12.83
N HIS A 244 8.95 9.14 13.19
CA HIS A 244 10.17 8.74 12.48
C HIS A 244 9.84 7.68 11.42
N HIS A 245 10.13 7.98 10.16
CA HIS A 245 9.99 7.06 9.05
C HIS A 245 11.30 6.29 8.84
N PRO A 246 11.30 4.94 8.75
CA PRO A 246 12.55 4.20 8.76
C PRO A 246 13.42 4.36 7.50
N VAL A 247 12.84 4.84 6.39
CA VAL A 247 13.58 5.16 5.14
C VAL A 247 13.97 6.64 5.05
N PHE A 248 13.11 7.55 5.53
CA PHE A 248 13.21 8.98 5.24
C PHE A 248 13.69 9.78 6.46
N GLY A 249 13.62 9.23 7.66
CA GLY A 249 13.99 9.95 8.89
C GLY A 249 12.79 10.71 9.47
N SER A 250 13.02 11.95 9.92
CA SER A 250 12.02 12.75 10.62
C SER A 250 10.88 13.20 9.70
N CYS A 251 9.64 12.93 10.10
CA CYS A 251 8.43 13.28 9.37
C CYS A 251 7.42 14.01 10.25
N TYR A 252 6.68 14.92 9.64
CA TYR A 252 5.71 15.79 10.29
C TYR A 252 4.42 15.82 9.48
N THR A 253 3.30 15.46 10.12
CA THR A 253 1.97 15.53 9.50
C THR A 253 1.17 16.69 10.06
N PHE A 254 0.92 17.71 9.24
CA PHE A 254 0.02 18.81 9.54
C PHE A 254 -1.44 18.38 9.37
N ASN A 255 -2.30 18.87 10.27
CA ASN A 255 -3.73 18.59 10.28
C ASN A 255 -4.08 17.08 10.20
N SER A 256 -3.31 16.21 10.88
CA SER A 256 -3.49 14.75 10.79
C SER A 256 -4.91 14.28 11.13
N LYS A 257 -5.53 14.83 12.18
CA LYS A 257 -6.86 14.41 12.66
C LYS A 257 -8.03 14.99 11.88
N GLY A 258 -7.86 16.16 11.26
CA GLY A 258 -8.96 16.84 10.60
C GLY A 258 -10.14 17.15 11.52
N THR A 259 -9.89 17.82 12.65
CA THR A 259 -10.98 18.22 13.56
C THR A 259 -10.95 19.70 13.90
N ASP A 260 -9.83 20.38 13.66
CA ASP A 260 -9.67 21.78 14.03
C ASP A 260 -10.23 22.70 12.92
N PRO A 261 -11.23 23.56 13.23
CA PRO A 261 -11.80 24.52 12.28
C PRO A 261 -10.78 25.48 11.68
N PHE A 262 -9.64 25.73 12.35
CA PHE A 262 -8.54 26.53 11.83
C PHE A 262 -8.12 26.08 10.43
N TRP A 263 -8.15 24.77 10.15
CA TRP A 263 -7.76 24.19 8.87
C TRP A 263 -8.91 24.12 7.84
N THR A 264 -9.99 24.87 8.01
CA THR A 264 -11.10 24.86 7.04
C THR A 264 -10.77 25.73 5.83
N ALA A 265 -10.67 25.12 4.65
CA ALA A 265 -10.47 25.83 3.39
C ALA A 265 -11.77 26.51 2.95
N THR A 266 -11.95 27.77 3.35
CA THR A 266 -13.13 28.57 3.02
C THR A 266 -13.00 29.32 1.69
N LYS A 267 -11.78 29.66 1.29
CA LYS A 267 -11.49 30.44 0.08
C LYS A 267 -10.37 29.79 -0.73
N PRO A 268 -10.52 29.67 -2.06
CA PRO A 268 -9.42 29.26 -2.91
C PRO A 268 -8.42 30.42 -3.09
N GLY A 269 -7.13 30.10 -3.11
CA GLY A 269 -6.06 31.07 -3.40
C GLY A 269 -4.77 30.75 -2.65
N ILE A 270 -3.63 31.14 -3.23
CA ILE A 270 -2.31 30.97 -2.63
C ILE A 270 -2.21 31.58 -1.21
N PRO A 271 -2.69 32.83 -0.93
CA PRO A 271 -2.53 33.41 0.41
C PRO A 271 -3.39 32.71 1.48
N TYR A 272 -4.39 31.92 1.08
CA TYR A 272 -5.31 31.22 1.97
C TYR A 272 -4.92 29.74 2.17
N GLY A 273 -3.83 29.29 1.55
CA GLY A 273 -3.33 27.92 1.66
C GLY A 273 -2.25 27.76 2.74
N LEU A 274 -1.66 26.57 2.80
CA LEU A 274 -0.48 26.30 3.61
C LEU A 274 0.78 26.85 2.90
N SER A 275 1.52 27.71 3.59
CA SER A 275 2.80 28.26 3.15
C SER A 275 3.90 27.80 4.10
N LEU A 276 4.86 27.07 3.56
CA LEU A 276 6.00 26.52 4.29
C LEU A 276 7.32 27.05 3.72
N ILE A 277 8.26 27.41 4.61
CA ILE A 277 9.68 27.57 4.26
C ILE A 277 10.42 26.41 4.89
N LEU A 278 11.00 25.57 4.05
CA LEU A 278 11.62 24.32 4.45
C LEU A 278 13.13 24.38 4.27
N ARG A 279 13.86 23.78 5.21
CA ARG A 279 15.27 23.45 5.07
C ARG A 279 15.38 22.04 4.51
N ALA A 280 15.99 21.91 3.33
CA ALA A 280 16.44 20.62 2.84
C ALA A 280 17.92 20.48 3.22
N GLU A 281 18.23 19.48 4.05
CA GLU A 281 19.62 19.18 4.38
C GLU A 281 20.32 18.63 3.12
N GLN A 282 21.52 19.14 2.84
CA GLN A 282 22.31 18.74 1.66
C GLN A 282 23.50 17.87 2.04
N LYS A 283 23.87 17.86 3.32
CA LYS A 283 24.92 17.00 3.85
C LYS A 283 24.28 15.78 4.48
N ASP A 284 24.00 14.78 3.64
CA ASP A 284 23.38 13.53 4.08
C ASP A 284 24.23 12.84 5.16
N HIS A 285 23.58 12.40 6.22
CA HIS A 285 24.24 11.59 7.25
C HIS A 285 24.57 10.20 6.69
N ILE A 286 23.74 9.63 5.81
CA ILE A 286 23.95 8.29 5.24
C ILE A 286 23.93 8.34 3.70
N PRO A 287 25.08 8.53 3.02
CA PRO A 287 25.14 8.80 1.57
C PRO A 287 24.72 7.63 0.68
N LEU A 288 24.69 6.40 1.21
CA LEU A 288 24.24 5.20 0.49
C LEU A 288 22.76 4.87 0.75
N LEU A 289 22.05 5.69 1.53
CA LEU A 289 20.63 5.52 1.81
C LEU A 289 19.82 6.74 1.34
N SER A 290 20.29 7.95 1.65
CA SER A 290 19.82 9.20 1.07
C SER A 290 20.67 9.55 -0.14
N THR A 291 20.11 9.36 -1.34
CA THR A 291 20.76 9.74 -2.62
C THR A 291 20.10 10.95 -3.28
N VAL A 292 19.09 11.53 -2.62
CA VAL A 292 18.22 12.57 -3.16
C VAL A 292 18.17 13.70 -2.15
N ALA A 293 18.59 14.89 -2.58
CA ALA A 293 18.46 16.10 -1.78
C ALA A 293 17.09 16.75 -2.03
N GLY A 294 16.36 17.03 -0.96
CA GLY A 294 15.04 17.66 -1.01
C GLY A 294 14.18 17.31 0.18
N VAL A 295 12.88 17.58 0.06
CA VAL A 295 11.87 17.20 1.05
C VAL A 295 10.83 16.34 0.35
N LYS A 296 10.45 15.22 0.97
CA LYS A 296 9.34 14.39 0.48
C LYS A 296 8.04 14.89 1.07
N VAL A 297 7.03 15.06 0.22
CA VAL A 297 5.71 15.56 0.60
C VAL A 297 4.63 14.60 0.14
N MET A 298 3.62 14.39 0.99
CA MET A 298 2.43 13.61 0.70
C MET A 298 1.19 14.35 1.17
N ILE A 299 0.20 14.43 0.29
CA ILE A 299 -1.12 15.01 0.58
C ILE A 299 -2.09 13.84 0.68
N HIS A 300 -2.75 13.69 1.82
CA HIS A 300 -3.59 12.52 2.10
C HIS A 300 -4.81 12.86 2.95
N ASN A 301 -5.72 11.89 3.11
CA ASN A 301 -6.89 12.05 3.96
C ASN A 301 -6.50 12.09 5.44
N HIS A 302 -7.39 12.65 6.26
CA HIS A 302 -7.24 12.67 7.71
C HIS A 302 -7.27 11.26 8.29
N ASN A 303 -6.59 11.06 9.42
CA ASN A 303 -6.49 9.79 10.13
C ASN A 303 -5.99 8.62 9.25
N GLN A 304 -5.23 8.91 8.19
CA GLN A 304 -4.64 7.93 7.26
C GLN A 304 -3.15 7.77 7.54
N THR A 305 -2.63 6.53 7.47
CA THR A 305 -1.18 6.29 7.51
C THR A 305 -0.51 6.85 6.25
N PRO A 306 0.54 7.68 6.37
CA PRO A 306 1.24 8.25 5.22
C PRO A 306 2.21 7.23 4.60
N PHE A 307 1.78 6.51 3.56
CA PHE A 307 2.63 5.61 2.77
C PHE A 307 3.43 6.39 1.70
N LEU A 308 4.49 7.05 2.17
CA LEU A 308 5.31 7.98 1.40
C LEU A 308 6.00 7.36 0.18
N GLU A 309 6.29 6.05 0.20
CA GLU A 309 6.91 5.33 -0.91
C GLU A 309 5.96 5.12 -2.10
N HIS A 310 4.65 5.22 -1.88
CA HIS A 310 3.64 4.98 -2.90
C HIS A 310 3.01 6.27 -3.43
N GLU A 311 2.74 7.23 -2.54
CA GLU A 311 1.94 8.44 -2.87
C GLU A 311 2.71 9.76 -2.65
N GLY A 312 3.94 9.70 -2.14
CA GLY A 312 4.77 10.89 -1.91
C GLY A 312 5.49 11.38 -3.17
N PHE A 313 5.73 12.69 -3.24
CA PHE A 313 6.51 13.35 -4.29
C PHE A 313 7.63 14.21 -3.68
N ASP A 314 8.68 14.48 -4.47
CA ASP A 314 9.87 15.21 -4.01
C ASP A 314 9.81 16.69 -4.39
N ILE A 315 10.20 17.55 -3.46
CA ILE A 315 10.38 18.98 -3.68
C ILE A 315 11.87 19.31 -3.72
N ARG A 316 12.28 19.95 -4.81
CA ARG A 316 13.67 20.36 -5.04
C ARG A 316 14.06 21.54 -4.12
N PRO A 317 15.27 21.53 -3.53
CA PRO A 317 15.78 22.68 -2.80
C PRO A 317 16.07 23.89 -3.71
N GLY A 318 15.99 25.10 -3.14
CA GLY A 318 16.38 26.34 -3.82
C GLY A 318 15.34 26.93 -4.79
N ILE A 319 14.13 26.37 -4.84
CA ILE A 319 13.01 26.90 -5.64
C ILE A 319 11.74 27.02 -4.80
N ALA A 320 10.86 27.96 -5.17
CA ALA A 320 9.51 28.02 -4.64
C ALA A 320 8.60 27.09 -5.47
N THR A 321 7.97 26.11 -4.82
CA THR A 321 7.05 25.16 -5.48
C THR A 321 5.61 25.48 -5.08
N THR A 322 4.76 25.83 -6.04
CA THR A 322 3.32 26.07 -5.82
C THR A 322 2.51 24.84 -6.19
N ILE A 323 1.72 24.32 -5.26
CA ILE A 323 0.98 23.07 -5.42
C ILE A 323 -0.52 23.37 -5.40
N GLY A 324 -1.19 23.17 -6.54
CA GLY A 324 -2.65 23.25 -6.63
C GLY A 324 -3.28 21.92 -6.25
N ILE A 325 -4.22 21.93 -5.30
CA ILE A 325 -4.90 20.72 -4.80
C ILE A 325 -6.31 20.67 -5.38
N ARG A 326 -6.70 19.51 -5.89
CA ARG A 326 -8.07 19.17 -6.29
C ARG A 326 -8.48 17.89 -5.58
N GLN A 327 -9.61 17.93 -4.87
CA GLN A 327 -10.15 16.76 -4.21
C GLN A 327 -11.09 16.03 -5.17
N ASP A 328 -10.78 14.77 -5.47
CA ASP A 328 -11.65 13.85 -6.20
C ASP A 328 -12.10 12.74 -5.23
N GLU A 329 -13.42 12.56 -5.08
CA GLU A 329 -14.01 11.58 -4.15
C GLU A 329 -14.76 10.50 -4.95
N VAL A 330 -14.56 9.21 -4.60
CA VAL A 330 -15.18 8.09 -5.32
C VAL A 330 -15.93 7.19 -4.36
N ASN A 331 -17.25 7.39 -4.29
CA ASN A 331 -18.15 6.55 -3.51
C ASN A 331 -18.64 5.35 -4.33
N ARG A 332 -18.40 4.13 -3.83
CA ARG A 332 -18.77 2.85 -4.45
C ARG A 332 -19.82 2.13 -3.60
N LEU A 333 -20.68 1.36 -4.27
CA LEU A 333 -21.61 0.47 -3.60
C LEU A 333 -20.89 -0.83 -3.20
N GLY A 334 -21.00 -1.20 -1.93
CA GLY A 334 -20.50 -2.48 -1.40
C GLY A 334 -21.51 -3.63 -1.53
N GLY A 335 -21.21 -4.74 -0.85
CA GLY A 335 -22.08 -5.92 -0.79
C GLY A 335 -22.28 -6.58 -2.16
N ASN A 336 -23.53 -6.79 -2.57
CA ASN A 336 -23.85 -7.51 -3.81
C ASN A 336 -23.47 -6.73 -5.09
N TYR A 337 -23.28 -5.40 -5.00
CA TYR A 337 -22.95 -4.55 -6.14
C TYR A 337 -21.44 -4.45 -6.39
N GLY A 338 -20.61 -4.75 -5.39
CA GLY A 338 -19.17 -4.59 -5.47
C GLY A 338 -18.45 -5.05 -4.21
N LYS A 339 -17.21 -5.50 -4.38
CA LYS A 339 -16.31 -5.84 -3.26
C LYS A 339 -15.55 -4.59 -2.84
N CYS A 340 -16.06 -3.91 -1.82
CA CYS A 340 -15.38 -2.82 -1.13
C CYS A 340 -15.71 -2.83 0.36
N THR A 341 -14.84 -2.25 1.17
CA THR A 341 -15.03 -2.07 2.61
C THR A 341 -15.13 -0.59 2.97
N THR A 342 -15.91 -0.23 3.98
CA THR A 342 -15.99 1.16 4.48
C THR A 342 -14.89 1.45 5.49
N ASP A 343 -14.75 0.59 6.50
CA ASP A 343 -13.92 0.85 7.68
C ASP A 343 -12.86 -0.24 7.93
N GLY A 344 -12.88 -1.33 7.15
CA GLY A 344 -11.97 -2.47 7.29
C GLY A 344 -12.43 -3.56 8.28
N ASP A 345 -13.55 -3.38 8.96
CA ASP A 345 -14.05 -4.34 9.97
C ASP A 345 -14.48 -5.70 9.39
N ASP A 346 -14.87 -5.73 8.12
CA ASP A 346 -15.25 -6.91 7.35
C ASP A 346 -14.04 -7.60 6.69
N VAL A 347 -12.83 -7.13 6.94
CA VAL A 347 -11.59 -7.67 6.37
C VAL A 347 -10.98 -8.68 7.32
N ASP A 348 -10.82 -9.92 6.85
CA ASP A 348 -10.25 -11.02 7.65
C ASP A 348 -8.80 -10.77 8.13
N VAL A 349 -8.08 -9.85 7.46
CA VAL A 349 -6.71 -9.48 7.81
C VAL A 349 -6.71 -8.50 8.98
N GLN A 350 -6.13 -8.92 10.10
CA GLN A 350 -5.89 -8.02 11.23
C GLN A 350 -4.93 -6.89 10.83
N LEU A 351 -5.43 -5.66 10.81
CA LEU A 351 -4.63 -4.47 10.50
C LEU A 351 -3.61 -4.17 11.60
N LEU A 352 -2.37 -3.86 11.20
CA LEU A 352 -1.29 -3.49 12.11
C LEU A 352 -1.16 -1.97 12.29
N TYR A 353 -1.85 -1.18 11.48
CA TYR A 353 -1.88 0.27 11.54
C TYR A 353 -3.14 0.74 12.28
N ASN A 354 -3.00 1.68 13.21
CA ASN A 354 -4.10 2.19 14.05
C ASN A 354 -4.90 3.34 13.41
N ASN A 355 -4.91 3.41 12.09
CA ASN A 355 -5.47 4.49 11.28
C ASN A 355 -6.62 3.97 10.41
N SER A 356 -7.32 4.85 9.70
CA SER A 356 -8.40 4.48 8.78
C SER A 356 -7.94 3.45 7.74
N TYR A 357 -8.85 2.55 7.35
CA TYR A 357 -8.57 1.54 6.35
C TYR A 357 -8.04 2.14 5.04
N THR A 358 -6.97 1.55 4.53
CA THR A 358 -6.51 1.76 3.16
C THR A 358 -6.07 0.43 2.58
N LEU A 359 -6.12 0.32 1.24
CA LEU A 359 -5.63 -0.87 0.56
C LEU A 359 -4.17 -1.18 0.91
N GLN A 360 -3.31 -0.15 0.99
CA GLN A 360 -1.90 -0.32 1.33
C GLN A 360 -1.70 -0.82 2.77
N ALA A 361 -2.45 -0.27 3.73
CA ALA A 361 -2.39 -0.73 5.13
C ALA A 361 -2.77 -2.21 5.24
N CYS A 362 -3.78 -2.67 4.51
CA CYS A 362 -4.18 -4.07 4.49
C CYS A 362 -3.11 -4.96 3.83
N LEU A 363 -2.59 -4.57 2.66
CA LEU A 363 -1.56 -5.35 1.95
C LEU A 363 -0.27 -5.49 2.77
N HIS A 364 0.18 -4.41 3.41
CA HIS A 364 1.36 -4.44 4.28
C HIS A 364 1.11 -5.29 5.53
N SER A 365 -0.07 -5.18 6.14
CA SER A 365 -0.43 -6.01 7.30
C SER A 365 -0.50 -7.50 6.93
N CYS A 366 -1.14 -7.85 5.81
CA CYS A 366 -1.23 -9.22 5.31
C CYS A 366 0.16 -9.81 5.03
N PHE A 367 1.01 -9.06 4.32
CA PHE A 367 2.37 -9.52 4.02
C PHE A 367 3.19 -9.70 5.30
N GLN A 368 3.06 -8.80 6.27
CA GLN A 368 3.77 -8.90 7.55
C GLN A 368 3.33 -10.12 8.35
N HIS A 369 2.03 -10.43 8.41
CA HIS A 369 1.52 -11.65 9.05
C HIS A 369 2.07 -12.91 8.40
N ILE A 370 2.05 -13.00 7.06
CA ILE A 370 2.62 -14.13 6.32
C ILE A 370 4.12 -14.25 6.58
N MET A 371 4.83 -13.12 6.61
CA MET A 371 6.27 -13.11 6.86
C MET A 371 6.61 -13.63 8.27
N VAL A 372 5.85 -13.23 9.29
CA VAL A 372 6.02 -13.77 10.65
C VAL A 372 5.70 -15.27 10.71
N GLN A 373 4.66 -15.72 10.01
CA GLN A 373 4.26 -17.14 9.96
C GLN A 373 5.26 -18.04 9.22
N GLU A 374 5.72 -17.64 8.03
CA GLU A 374 6.62 -18.45 7.20
C GLU A 374 8.10 -18.27 7.56
N CYS A 375 8.55 -17.04 7.88
CA CYS A 375 9.97 -16.74 8.14
C CYS A 375 10.32 -16.66 9.63
N GLY A 376 9.34 -16.57 10.53
CA GLY A 376 9.56 -16.51 11.99
C GLY A 376 10.06 -15.17 12.52
N CYS A 377 10.01 -14.10 11.72
CA CYS A 377 10.37 -12.73 12.09
C CYS A 377 9.66 -11.73 11.17
N GLY A 378 9.49 -10.49 11.60
CA GLY A 378 8.80 -9.45 10.82
C GLY A 378 9.74 -8.49 10.09
N TYR A 379 9.24 -7.88 9.02
CA TYR A 379 9.96 -6.88 8.23
C TYR A 379 10.09 -5.57 9.00
N TYR A 380 11.28 -4.97 8.98
CA TYR A 380 11.59 -3.76 9.75
C TYR A 380 10.74 -2.53 9.37
N TYR A 381 10.46 -2.34 8.07
CA TYR A 381 9.72 -1.16 7.62
C TYR A 381 8.23 -1.19 7.97
N TYR A 382 7.70 -2.34 8.39
CA TYR A 382 6.29 -2.49 8.76
C TYR A 382 6.15 -2.67 10.28
N PRO A 383 5.04 -2.20 10.87
CA PRO A 383 4.73 -2.49 12.27
C PRO A 383 4.72 -4.00 12.54
N LEU A 384 5.04 -4.41 13.76
CA LEU A 384 5.02 -5.82 14.16
C LEU A 384 3.67 -6.19 14.79
N PRO A 385 3.17 -7.42 14.56
CA PRO A 385 2.11 -7.98 15.38
C PRO A 385 2.61 -8.24 16.81
N ALA A 386 1.67 -8.29 17.77
CA ALA A 386 1.99 -8.52 19.17
C ALA A 386 2.75 -9.85 19.38
N GLY A 387 3.86 -9.78 20.12
CA GLY A 387 4.70 -10.95 20.43
C GLY A 387 5.70 -11.36 19.35
N ALA A 388 5.72 -10.70 18.19
CA ALA A 388 6.73 -10.93 17.16
C ALA A 388 7.97 -10.03 17.35
N HIS A 389 9.08 -10.41 16.72
CA HIS A 389 10.33 -9.65 16.68
C HIS A 389 10.76 -9.36 15.24
N TYR A 390 11.51 -8.27 15.06
CA TYR A 390 12.08 -7.91 13.76
C TYR A 390 13.15 -8.92 13.32
N CYS A 391 13.27 -9.11 12.01
CA CYS A 391 14.30 -9.96 11.41
C CYS A 391 15.71 -9.40 11.60
N ASP A 392 16.63 -10.28 11.98
CA ASP A 392 18.06 -10.01 12.12
C ASP A 392 18.81 -11.25 11.64
N TYR A 393 19.77 -11.12 10.72
CA TYR A 393 20.53 -12.27 10.22
C TYR A 393 21.41 -12.94 11.30
N ASN A 394 21.68 -12.29 12.44
CA ASN A 394 22.37 -12.93 13.57
C ASN A 394 21.44 -13.90 14.34
N LYS A 395 20.13 -13.64 14.31
CA LYS A 395 19.11 -14.51 14.92
C LYS A 395 18.54 -15.51 13.91
N GLN A 396 18.28 -15.05 12.68
CA GLN A 396 17.72 -15.83 11.58
C GLN A 396 18.56 -15.66 10.29
N PRO A 397 19.67 -16.37 10.10
CA PRO A 397 20.60 -16.14 8.98
C PRO A 397 19.99 -16.21 7.57
N ALA A 398 18.94 -17.02 7.40
CA ALA A 398 18.27 -17.24 6.11
C ALA A 398 17.01 -16.37 5.89
N TRP A 399 16.71 -15.41 6.77
CA TRP A 399 15.49 -14.61 6.68
C TRP A 399 15.41 -13.84 5.35
N GLY A 400 16.53 -13.33 4.85
CA GLY A 400 16.59 -12.62 3.57
C GLY A 400 16.14 -13.50 2.41
N HIS A 401 16.58 -14.76 2.36
CA HIS A 401 16.12 -15.72 1.34
C HIS A 401 14.59 -15.92 1.41
N CYS A 402 14.05 -16.08 2.62
CA CYS A 402 12.61 -16.24 2.84
C CYS A 402 11.83 -15.00 2.37
N PHE A 403 12.27 -13.80 2.77
CA PHE A 403 11.66 -12.52 2.36
C PHE A 403 11.61 -12.36 0.84
N TYR A 404 12.73 -12.56 0.13
CA TYR A 404 12.75 -12.37 -1.33
C TYR A 404 11.88 -13.40 -2.08
N GLN A 405 11.79 -14.64 -1.58
CA GLN A 405 10.88 -15.64 -2.15
C GLN A 405 9.41 -15.26 -1.92
N LEU A 406 9.06 -14.85 -0.69
CA LEU A 406 7.72 -14.37 -0.36
C LEU A 406 7.34 -13.13 -1.18
N TYR A 407 8.23 -12.15 -1.28
CA TYR A 407 8.00 -10.93 -2.03
C TYR A 407 7.80 -11.22 -3.52
N ASN A 408 8.53 -12.18 -4.10
CA ASN A 408 8.31 -12.61 -5.47
C ASN A 408 6.95 -13.33 -5.64
N ARG A 409 6.52 -14.13 -4.66
CA ARG A 409 5.17 -14.75 -4.65
C ARG A 409 4.07 -13.68 -4.55
N LEU A 410 4.26 -12.65 -3.71
CA LEU A 410 3.35 -11.51 -3.60
C LEU A 410 3.20 -10.81 -4.95
N ARG A 411 4.33 -10.43 -5.56
CA ARG A 411 4.36 -9.71 -6.85
C ARG A 411 3.69 -10.48 -7.98
N ASN A 412 3.81 -11.81 -7.98
CA ASN A 412 3.21 -12.67 -8.99
C ASN A 412 1.77 -13.08 -8.63
N HIS A 413 1.12 -12.42 -7.66
CA HIS A 413 -0.24 -12.74 -7.18
C HIS A 413 -0.43 -14.20 -6.72
N HIS A 414 0.63 -14.87 -6.27
CA HIS A 414 0.54 -16.22 -5.67
C HIS A 414 0.24 -16.18 -4.17
N LEU A 415 0.15 -14.99 -3.57
CA LEU A 415 -0.33 -14.78 -2.21
C LEU A 415 -1.73 -14.18 -2.26
N ASN A 416 -2.61 -14.67 -1.39
CA ASN A 416 -4.03 -14.29 -1.37
C ASN A 416 -4.30 -12.90 -0.76
N CYS A 417 -3.26 -12.10 -0.44
CA CYS A 417 -3.44 -10.77 0.14
C CYS A 417 -4.29 -9.85 -0.74
N PHE A 418 -4.15 -9.93 -2.07
CA PHE A 418 -4.97 -9.12 -2.98
C PHE A 418 -6.44 -9.55 -3.05
N GLU A 419 -6.73 -10.81 -2.71
CA GLU A 419 -8.12 -11.31 -2.62
C GLU A 419 -8.75 -10.98 -1.27
N GLN A 420 -7.94 -10.98 -0.21
CA GLN A 420 -8.37 -10.69 1.16
C GLN A 420 -8.50 -9.19 1.45
N CYS A 421 -7.78 -8.33 0.72
CA CYS A 421 -7.82 -6.88 0.90
C CYS A 421 -8.69 -6.21 -0.17
N PRO A 422 -9.98 -5.95 0.10
CA PRO A 422 -10.85 -5.22 -0.81
C PRO A 422 -10.43 -3.75 -0.96
N LYS A 423 -10.91 -3.07 -2.00
CA LYS A 423 -10.71 -1.62 -2.13
C LYS A 423 -11.60 -0.86 -1.13
N PRO A 424 -11.22 0.34 -0.68
CA PRO A 424 -12.14 1.18 0.08
C PRO A 424 -13.34 1.59 -0.77
N CYS A 425 -14.52 1.65 -0.16
CA CYS A 425 -15.74 2.10 -0.82
C CYS A 425 -15.72 3.61 -1.08
N ARG A 426 -15.03 4.39 -0.24
CA ARG A 426 -14.95 5.85 -0.31
C ARG A 426 -13.54 6.33 -0.61
#